data_AF-A0A7W5AKG4-F1
#
_entry.id   AF-A0A7W5AKG4-F1
#
_cell.length_a   1.000
_cell.length_b   1.000
_cell.length_c   1.000
_cell.angle_alpha   90.00
_cell.angle_beta   90.00
_cell.angle_gamma   90.00
#
_symmetry.space_group_name_H-M   'P 1'
#
loop_
_entity.id
_entity.type
_entity.pdbx_description
1 polymer ?
#
loop_
_entity_poly.entity_id
_entity_poly.type
_entity_poly.pdbx_seq_one_letter_code
_entity_poly.pdbx_strand_id
1 'polypeptide(L)'
;MLESASPRRQGGSDQLLGMVPYLLGYHPTEALVAIIKKPDRPLPRVVSLPLSEPTTMLLNHLTLQIPEKASGIVLIGYGPATHQTKIAAVSEVLQLLAPVVGRFLYTDGILTCLTPACTCSAAEGVPVDPRSTRLSTRAAPAWLPSWPSPAAWPCPRGRTSTHSSPPTPLPRPQPRPHSTASTRPARLARRT
;
A
#
# COMPACT_ATOMS: atom_id res chain seq x y z
N MET A 1 -17.61 -34.38 -15.13
CA MET A 1 -17.41 -32.92 -15.22
C MET A 1 -16.77 -32.48 -13.92
N LEU A 2 -15.46 -32.23 -13.92
CA LEU A 2 -14.75 -31.67 -12.77
C LEU A 2 -14.82 -30.15 -12.91
N GLU A 3 -15.66 -29.53 -12.09
CA GLU A 3 -15.77 -28.09 -12.00
C GLU A 3 -14.49 -27.56 -11.35
N SER A 4 -13.57 -27.07 -12.18
CA SER A 4 -12.36 -26.39 -11.76
C SER A 4 -12.73 -25.12 -11.00
N ALA A 5 -12.87 -25.23 -9.69
CA ALA A 5 -13.00 -24.10 -8.79
C ALA A 5 -11.78 -23.18 -8.97
N SER A 6 -11.96 -22.10 -9.73
CA SER A 6 -10.95 -21.04 -9.82
C SER A 6 -10.64 -20.54 -8.40
N PRO A 7 -9.36 -20.49 -7.98
CA PRO A 7 -9.01 -19.94 -6.68
C PRO A 7 -9.48 -18.49 -6.63
N ARG A 8 -10.47 -18.21 -5.77
CA ARG A 8 -10.94 -16.84 -5.53
C ARG A 8 -9.73 -16.04 -5.11
N ARG A 9 -9.33 -15.05 -5.93
CA ARG A 9 -8.29 -14.09 -5.58
C ARG A 9 -8.74 -13.39 -4.29
N GLN A 10 -8.18 -13.79 -3.17
CA GLN A 10 -8.31 -13.09 -1.91
C GLN A 10 -7.63 -11.73 -2.11
N GLY A 11 -8.40 -10.64 -2.00
CA GLY A 11 -7.86 -9.29 -2.09
C GLY A 11 -6.89 -9.05 -0.93
N GLY A 12 -5.69 -8.57 -1.24
CA GLY A 12 -4.68 -8.23 -0.23
C GLY A 12 -4.94 -6.86 0.41
N SER A 13 -4.27 -6.59 1.53
CA SER A 13 -4.33 -5.29 2.21
C SER A 13 -3.82 -4.13 1.34
N ASP A 14 -2.95 -4.41 0.36
CA ASP A 14 -2.50 -3.49 -0.69
C ASP A 14 -3.65 -3.01 -1.60
N GLN A 15 -4.59 -3.90 -1.94
CA GLN A 15 -5.79 -3.55 -2.70
C GLN A 15 -6.69 -2.64 -1.90
N LEU A 16 -6.89 -2.97 -0.62
CA LEU A 16 -7.72 -2.19 0.28
C LEU A 16 -7.14 -0.77 0.48
N LEU A 17 -5.82 -0.62 0.63
CA LEU A 17 -5.15 0.69 0.65
C LEU A 17 -5.37 1.48 -0.64
N GLY A 18 -5.27 0.83 -1.80
CA GLY A 18 -5.51 1.46 -3.10
C GLY A 18 -6.94 1.98 -3.25
N MET A 19 -7.92 1.39 -2.54
CA MET A 19 -9.32 1.80 -2.60
C MET A 19 -9.68 2.96 -1.69
N VAL A 20 -9.03 3.11 -0.54
CA VAL A 20 -9.40 4.11 0.47
C VAL A 20 -9.54 5.52 -0.13
N PRO A 21 -8.61 6.01 -0.97
CA PRO A 21 -8.75 7.34 -1.55
C PRO A 21 -9.98 7.49 -2.43
N TYR A 22 -10.36 6.45 -3.18
CA TYR A 22 -11.56 6.44 -4.02
C TYR A 22 -12.84 6.38 -3.19
N LEU A 23 -12.82 5.67 -2.06
CA LEU A 23 -13.97 5.57 -1.15
C LEU A 23 -14.19 6.87 -0.35
N LEU A 24 -13.12 7.60 -0.05
CA LEU A 24 -13.17 8.88 0.66
C LEU A 24 -13.33 10.09 -0.26
N GLY A 25 -12.91 9.98 -1.52
CA GLY A 25 -12.82 11.11 -2.46
C GLY A 25 -11.55 11.97 -2.27
N TYR A 26 -10.62 11.57 -1.39
CA TYR A 26 -9.34 12.25 -1.15
C TYR A 26 -8.30 11.27 -0.58
N HIS A 27 -7.02 11.62 -0.69
CA HIS A 27 -5.93 10.83 -0.08
C HIS A 27 -5.70 11.25 1.38
N PRO A 28 -5.94 10.37 2.37
CA PRO A 28 -5.64 10.67 3.76
C PRO A 28 -4.13 10.71 4.00
N THR A 29 -3.68 11.67 4.80
CA THR A 29 -2.26 11.84 5.18
C THR A 29 -2.03 11.52 6.65
N GLU A 30 -2.88 12.04 7.54
CA GLU A 30 -2.83 11.82 9.00
C GLU A 30 -4.22 11.48 9.57
N ALA A 31 -4.73 10.30 9.24
CA ALA A 31 -6.09 9.92 9.56
C ALA A 31 -6.22 8.44 9.92
N LEU A 32 -7.18 8.13 10.80
CA LEU A 32 -7.65 6.79 11.08
C LEU A 32 -8.85 6.53 10.19
N VAL A 33 -8.71 5.56 9.31
CA VAL A 33 -9.76 5.08 8.42
C VAL A 33 -10.30 3.76 8.95
N ALA A 34 -11.60 3.72 9.25
CA ALA A 34 -12.32 2.51 9.58
C ALA A 34 -13.20 2.09 8.41
N ILE A 35 -12.97 0.89 7.88
CA ILE A 35 -13.82 0.24 6.90
C ILE A 35 -14.68 -0.77 7.64
N ILE A 36 -16.00 -0.60 7.61
CA ILE A 36 -16.95 -1.38 8.37
C ILE A 36 -17.82 -2.17 7.39
N LYS A 37 -17.75 -3.50 7.48
CA LYS A 37 -18.57 -4.41 6.69
C LYS A 37 -19.90 -4.67 7.41
N LYS A 38 -20.98 -4.61 6.65
CA LYS A 38 -22.31 -5.05 7.09
C LYS A 38 -22.68 -6.33 6.33
N PRO A 39 -23.34 -7.31 6.97
CA PRO A 39 -23.78 -8.53 6.30
C PRO A 39 -24.78 -8.23 5.18
N ASP A 40 -25.65 -7.24 5.38
CA ASP A 40 -26.79 -6.98 4.48
C ASP A 40 -26.51 -5.89 3.44
N ARG A 41 -25.27 -5.39 3.33
CA ARG A 41 -24.94 -4.35 2.35
C ARG A 41 -23.75 -4.74 1.48
N PRO A 42 -23.86 -4.52 0.15
CA PRO A 42 -22.77 -4.83 -0.78
C PRO A 42 -21.59 -3.88 -0.62
N LEU A 43 -21.82 -2.63 -0.19
CA LEU A 43 -20.80 -1.61 -0.02
C LEU A 43 -20.43 -1.44 1.46
N PRO A 44 -19.13 -1.27 1.77
CA PRO A 44 -18.70 -1.04 3.13
C PRO A 44 -19.01 0.40 3.52
N ARG A 45 -19.22 0.64 4.82
CA ARG A 45 -19.19 2.01 5.35
C ARG A 45 -17.72 2.38 5.58
N VAL A 46 -17.31 3.56 5.15
CA VAL A 46 -15.97 4.09 5.42
C VAL A 46 -16.10 5.33 6.28
N VAL A 47 -15.32 5.38 7.35
CA VAL A 47 -15.23 6.51 8.27
C VAL A 47 -13.77 6.94 8.32
N SER A 48 -13.49 8.22 8.19
CA SER A 48 -12.15 8.80 8.33
C SER A 48 -12.19 9.84 9.45
N LEU A 49 -11.24 9.75 10.37
CA LEU A 49 -11.10 10.65 11.52
C LEU A 49 -9.64 11.12 11.63
N PRO A 50 -9.36 12.37 12.00
CA PRO A 50 -7.98 12.83 12.15
C PRO A 50 -7.27 12.09 13.29
N LEU A 51 -6.05 11.58 13.07
CA LEU A 51 -5.30 10.88 14.12
C LEU A 51 -4.75 11.83 15.20
N SER A 52 -4.79 13.15 14.95
CA SER A 52 -4.52 14.19 15.94
C SER A 52 -5.54 14.21 17.08
N GLU A 53 -6.77 13.75 16.84
CA GLU A 53 -7.86 13.78 17.83
C GLU A 53 -7.56 12.87 19.03
N PRO A 54 -7.98 13.23 20.25
CA PRO A 54 -7.84 12.36 21.42
C PRO A 54 -8.48 10.98 21.21
N THR A 55 -7.88 9.92 21.78
CA THR A 55 -8.37 8.54 21.65
C THR A 55 -9.84 8.40 22.05
N THR A 56 -10.28 9.12 23.07
CA THR A 56 -11.68 9.14 23.53
C THR A 56 -12.64 9.70 22.48
N MET A 57 -12.25 10.75 21.75
CA MET A 57 -13.05 11.30 20.66
C MET A 57 -13.11 10.33 19.47
N LEU A 58 -11.98 9.72 19.10
CA LEU A 58 -11.96 8.68 18.06
C LEU A 58 -12.93 7.54 18.40
N LEU A 59 -12.90 7.05 19.64
CA LEU A 59 -13.79 6.00 20.12
C LEU A 59 -15.25 6.43 20.09
N ASN A 60 -15.58 7.59 20.65
CA ASN A 60 -16.96 8.10 20.65
C ASN A 60 -17.51 8.20 19.22
N HIS A 61 -16.73 8.75 18.29
CA HIS A 61 -17.14 8.83 16.89
C HIS A 61 -17.30 7.45 16.26
N LEU A 62 -16.35 6.53 16.45
CA LEU A 62 -16.43 5.20 15.83
C LEU A 62 -17.58 4.37 16.39
N THR A 63 -17.82 4.39 17.70
CA THR A 63 -18.92 3.67 18.34
C THR A 63 -20.29 4.11 17.79
N LEU A 64 -20.48 5.40 17.49
CA LEU A 64 -21.71 5.90 16.87
C LEU A 64 -21.89 5.46 15.41
N GLN A 65 -20.80 5.06 14.73
CA GLN A 65 -20.80 4.71 13.32
C GLN A 65 -20.86 3.19 13.09
N ILE A 66 -20.50 2.40 14.10
CA ILE A 66 -20.53 0.93 14.06
C ILE A 66 -21.97 0.46 14.27
N PRO A 67 -22.58 -0.22 13.29
CA PRO A 67 -23.89 -0.83 13.48
C PRO A 67 -23.78 -2.06 14.41
N GLU A 68 -24.84 -2.39 15.13
CA GLU A 68 -24.90 -3.59 16.00
C GLU A 68 -24.54 -4.89 15.25
N LYS A 69 -24.89 -4.98 13.96
CA LYS A 69 -24.63 -6.16 13.13
C LYS A 69 -23.40 -6.01 12.24
N ALA A 70 -22.37 -5.28 12.66
CA ALA A 70 -21.13 -5.22 11.90
C ALA A 70 -20.48 -6.61 11.82
N SER A 71 -20.22 -7.10 10.61
CA SER A 71 -19.58 -8.41 10.41
C SER A 71 -18.04 -8.33 10.39
N GLY A 72 -17.50 -7.12 10.38
CA GLY A 72 -16.09 -6.88 10.58
C GLY A 72 -15.70 -5.42 10.44
N ILE A 73 -14.55 -5.07 11.01
CA ILE A 73 -13.92 -3.76 10.92
C ILE A 73 -12.47 -3.94 10.48
N VAL A 74 -12.02 -3.13 9.53
CA VAL A 74 -10.60 -2.95 9.19
C VAL A 74 -10.21 -1.54 9.58
N LEU A 75 -9.13 -1.40 10.35
CA LEU A 75 -8.55 -0.13 10.74
C LEU A 75 -7.27 0.13 9.97
N ILE A 76 -7.15 1.32 9.40
CA ILE A 76 -5.94 1.79 8.72
C ILE A 76 -5.60 3.16 9.28
N GLY A 77 -4.46 3.28 9.95
CA GLY A 77 -3.85 4.58 10.21
C GLY A 77 -3.05 5.04 9.00
N TYR A 78 -3.16 6.31 8.66
CA TYR A 78 -2.27 7.04 7.78
C TYR A 78 -1.50 8.03 8.65
N GLY A 79 -0.18 8.08 8.52
CA GLY A 79 0.65 9.04 9.27
C GLY A 79 1.87 8.39 9.93
N PRO A 80 2.51 9.07 10.88
CA PRO A 80 3.76 8.62 11.49
C PRO A 80 3.61 7.34 12.33
N ALA A 81 4.72 6.60 12.46
CA ALA A 81 4.82 5.38 13.28
C ALA A 81 4.36 5.57 14.74
N THR A 82 4.47 6.79 15.26
CA THR A 82 4.02 7.16 16.62
C THR A 82 2.53 6.93 16.86
N HIS A 83 1.71 6.81 15.81
CA HIS A 83 0.29 6.49 15.94
C HIS A 83 -0.01 5.00 16.19
N GLN A 84 0.98 4.10 16.08
CA GLN A 84 0.80 2.67 16.25
C GLN A 84 0.09 2.29 17.57
N THR A 85 0.59 2.81 18.71
CA THR A 85 0.02 2.53 20.03
C THR A 85 -1.42 3.03 20.14
N LYS A 86 -1.71 4.19 19.54
CA LYS A 86 -3.06 4.78 19.54
C LYS A 86 -4.05 3.92 18.74
N ILE A 87 -3.63 3.45 17.57
CA ILE A 87 -4.45 2.58 16.71
C ILE A 87 -4.69 1.23 17.40
N ALA A 88 -3.67 0.68 18.07
CA ALA A 88 -3.81 -0.54 18.86
C ALA A 88 -4.85 -0.36 19.98
N ALA A 89 -4.75 0.72 20.76
CA ALA A 89 -5.68 1.02 21.85
C ALA A 89 -7.12 1.22 21.34
N VAL A 90 -7.32 1.97 20.24
CA VAL A 90 -8.65 2.12 19.62
C VAL A 90 -9.18 0.76 19.21
N SER A 91 -8.36 -0.06 18.57
CA SER A 91 -8.77 -1.38 18.12
C SER A 91 -9.19 -2.32 19.25
N GLU A 92 -8.48 -2.31 20.37
CA GLU A 92 -8.80 -3.19 21.51
C GLU A 92 -10.18 -2.89 22.07
N VAL A 93 -10.53 -1.60 22.18
CA VAL A 93 -11.87 -1.18 22.61
C VAL A 93 -12.93 -1.54 21.55
N LEU A 94 -12.64 -1.31 20.27
CA LEU A 94 -13.58 -1.63 19.19
C LEU A 94 -13.84 -3.13 19.03
N GLN A 95 -12.86 -3.98 19.38
CA GLN A 95 -13.00 -5.44 19.36
C GLN A 95 -14.14 -5.93 20.27
N LEU A 96 -14.50 -5.16 21.30
CA LEU A 96 -15.62 -5.44 22.19
C LEU A 96 -16.99 -5.18 21.54
N LEU A 97 -17.03 -4.35 20.50
CA LEU A 97 -18.26 -3.97 19.79
C LEU A 97 -18.48 -4.78 18.53
N ALA A 98 -17.40 -5.03 17.77
CA ALA A 98 -17.45 -5.81 16.54
C ALA A 98 -16.08 -6.41 16.22
N PRO A 99 -16.01 -7.48 15.42
CA PRO A 99 -14.73 -8.10 15.07
C PRO A 99 -13.81 -7.13 14.32
N VAL A 100 -12.67 -6.75 14.89
CA VAL A 100 -11.62 -6.06 14.15
C VAL A 100 -10.77 -7.12 13.45
N VAL A 101 -10.96 -7.23 12.14
CA VAL A 101 -10.33 -8.31 11.35
C VAL A 101 -8.93 -7.93 10.88
N GLY A 102 -8.60 -6.64 10.80
CA GLY A 102 -7.29 -6.16 10.36
C GLY A 102 -6.96 -4.79 10.90
N ARG A 103 -5.68 -4.58 11.24
CA ARG A 103 -5.13 -3.32 11.75
C ARG A 103 -3.86 -3.00 11.00
N PHE A 104 -3.79 -1.82 10.41
CA PHE A 104 -2.69 -1.41 9.56
C PHE A 104 -2.27 0.02 9.85
N LEU A 105 -0.99 0.33 9.61
CA LEU A 105 -0.46 1.68 9.60
C LEU A 105 0.31 1.90 8.30
N TYR A 106 -0.04 2.95 7.57
CA TYR A 106 0.63 3.38 6.36
C TYR A 106 1.45 4.62 6.65
N THR A 107 2.77 4.50 6.50
CA THR A 107 3.75 5.57 6.74
C THR A 107 4.71 5.62 5.55
N ASP A 108 4.73 6.74 4.82
CA ASP A 108 5.71 7.01 3.75
C ASP A 108 5.90 5.86 2.72
N GLY A 109 4.80 5.26 2.26
CA GLY A 109 4.86 4.14 1.30
C GLY A 109 5.05 2.77 1.94
N ILE A 110 5.17 2.69 3.25
CA ILE A 110 5.31 1.43 4.00
C ILE A 110 4.00 1.11 4.69
N LEU A 111 3.45 -0.09 4.44
CA LEU A 111 2.30 -0.63 5.14
C LEU A 111 2.76 -1.61 6.22
N THR A 112 2.54 -1.26 7.47
CA THR A 112 2.82 -2.09 8.64
C THR A 112 1.55 -2.77 9.13
N CYS A 113 1.61 -4.09 9.31
CA CYS A 113 0.53 -4.82 9.96
C CYS A 113 0.65 -4.70 11.47
N LEU A 114 -0.43 -4.30 12.13
CA LEU A 114 -0.52 -4.17 13.58
C LEU A 114 -1.35 -5.30 14.22
N THR A 115 -1.94 -6.20 13.44
CA THR A 115 -2.70 -7.35 13.97
C THR A 115 -1.76 -8.35 14.66
N PRO A 116 -2.09 -8.89 15.86
CA PRO A 116 -1.16 -9.75 16.61
C PRO A 116 -0.84 -11.07 15.91
N ALA A 117 -1.75 -11.55 15.06
CA ALA A 117 -1.60 -12.78 14.29
C ALA A 117 -0.90 -12.57 12.93
N CYS A 118 -0.23 -11.44 12.70
CA CYS A 118 0.49 -11.21 11.46
C CYS A 118 1.77 -12.06 11.41
N THR A 119 1.82 -13.02 10.47
CA THR A 119 2.82 -14.09 10.38
C THR A 119 4.02 -13.76 9.47
N CYS A 120 4.21 -12.50 9.07
CA CYS A 120 5.19 -12.11 8.05
C CYS A 120 5.97 -10.83 8.42
N SER A 121 7.02 -10.53 7.64
CA SER A 121 7.87 -9.32 7.70
C SER A 121 7.09 -8.00 7.64
N ALA A 122 5.77 -8.02 7.48
CA ALA A 122 4.87 -6.88 7.59
C ALA A 122 4.80 -6.27 9.00
N ALA A 123 5.32 -6.93 10.04
CA ALA A 123 5.59 -6.25 11.32
C ALA A 123 6.69 -5.19 11.19
N GLU A 124 7.67 -5.40 10.30
CA GLU A 124 8.70 -4.42 9.93
C GLU A 124 8.22 -3.46 8.83
N GLY A 125 7.06 -3.77 8.22
CA GLY A 125 6.43 -2.99 7.18
C GLY A 125 6.75 -3.50 5.77
N VAL A 126 5.81 -3.29 4.85
CA VAL A 126 5.93 -3.70 3.45
C VAL A 126 5.85 -2.47 2.55
N PRO A 127 6.76 -2.28 1.58
CA PRO A 127 6.61 -1.21 0.59
C PRO A 127 5.38 -1.46 -0.28
N VAL A 128 4.45 -0.51 -0.28
CA VAL A 128 3.23 -0.51 -1.08
C VAL A 128 3.19 0.80 -1.86
N ASP A 129 3.10 0.68 -3.19
CA ASP A 129 2.71 1.80 -4.04
C ASP A 129 1.19 1.74 -4.28
N PRO A 130 0.38 2.56 -3.58
CA PRO A 130 -1.06 2.57 -3.73
C PRO A 130 -1.53 3.03 -5.11
N ARG A 131 -0.68 3.73 -5.90
CA ARG A 131 -0.96 4.10 -7.29
C ARG A 131 -0.74 2.94 -8.25
N SER A 132 0.12 1.98 -7.88
CA SER A 132 0.39 0.78 -8.68
C SER A 132 -0.67 -0.32 -8.52
N THR A 133 -1.51 -0.18 -7.50
CA THR A 133 -2.61 -1.09 -7.23
C THR A 133 -3.62 -0.98 -8.37
N ARG A 134 -3.69 -2.04 -9.20
CA ARG A 134 -4.60 -2.13 -10.36
C ARG A 134 -6.06 -2.26 -9.91
N LEU A 135 -6.63 -1.21 -9.34
CA LEU A 135 -8.06 -1.08 -9.18
C LEU A 135 -8.59 -0.18 -10.28
N SER A 136 -8.95 -0.83 -11.39
CA SER A 136 -9.99 -0.27 -12.23
C SER A 136 -11.29 -0.28 -11.40
N THR A 137 -12.04 0.81 -11.46
CA THR A 137 -13.30 1.07 -10.75
C THR A 137 -14.32 -0.08 -10.80
N ARG A 138 -14.15 -1.04 -11.73
CA ARG A 138 -14.99 -2.24 -11.91
C ARG A 138 -14.72 -3.40 -10.93
N ALA A 139 -13.56 -3.46 -10.26
CA ALA A 139 -13.21 -4.61 -9.40
C ALA A 139 -13.61 -4.42 -7.91
N ALA A 140 -13.98 -3.20 -7.51
CA ALA A 140 -14.35 -2.85 -6.15
C ALA A 140 -15.55 -3.65 -5.57
N PRO A 141 -16.58 -4.07 -6.33
CA PRO A 141 -17.67 -4.85 -5.74
C PRO A 141 -17.29 -6.31 -5.43
N ALA A 142 -16.27 -6.85 -6.09
CA ALA A 142 -16.01 -8.30 -6.12
C ALA A 142 -15.20 -8.85 -4.93
N TRP A 143 -14.49 -8.00 -4.18
CA TRP A 143 -13.66 -8.40 -3.03
C TRP A 143 -14.38 -8.24 -1.68
N LEU A 144 -15.47 -7.46 -1.64
CA LEU A 144 -16.28 -7.19 -0.45
C LEU A 144 -16.83 -8.44 0.25
N PRO A 145 -17.27 -9.50 -0.46
CA PRO A 145 -17.75 -10.71 0.18
C PRO A 145 -16.66 -11.52 0.90
N SER A 146 -15.38 -11.40 0.52
CA SER A 146 -14.33 -12.39 0.84
C SER A 146 -13.28 -11.93 1.86
N TRP A 147 -13.62 -11.03 2.78
CA TRP A 147 -12.70 -10.66 3.85
C TRP A 147 -12.16 -11.91 4.56
N PRO A 148 -10.83 -12.06 4.63
CA PRO A 148 -10.23 -13.17 5.34
C PRO A 148 -10.57 -13.07 6.82
N SER A 149 -10.63 -14.21 7.50
CA SER A 149 -10.69 -14.24 8.96
C SER A 149 -9.46 -13.51 9.55
N PRO A 150 -9.53 -13.01 10.80
CA PRO A 150 -8.41 -12.29 11.42
C PRO A 150 -7.06 -13.04 11.37
N ALA A 151 -7.10 -14.38 11.38
CA ALA A 151 -5.93 -15.25 11.28
C ALA A 151 -5.43 -15.51 9.84
N ALA A 152 -6.19 -15.09 8.82
CA ALA A 152 -5.94 -15.42 7.41
C ALA A 152 -5.68 -14.19 6.54
N TRP A 153 -5.41 -13.02 7.13
CA TRP A 153 -5.10 -11.82 6.34
C TRP A 153 -3.83 -12.06 5.53
N PRO A 154 -3.92 -12.10 4.18
CA PRO A 154 -2.76 -12.31 3.36
C PRO A 154 -1.87 -11.07 3.49
N CYS A 155 -0.59 -11.32 3.76
CA CYS A 155 0.40 -10.27 3.89
C CYS A 155 0.38 -9.36 2.66
N PRO A 156 0.50 -8.03 2.84
CA PRO A 156 0.69 -7.15 1.71
C PRO A 156 1.90 -7.66 0.94
N ARG A 157 1.72 -7.96 -0.35
CA ARG A 157 2.81 -8.39 -1.19
C ARG A 157 3.59 -7.16 -1.58
N GLY A 158 4.67 -6.91 -0.85
CA GLY A 158 5.69 -6.00 -1.32
C GLY A 158 6.15 -6.52 -2.65
N ARG A 159 6.17 -5.66 -3.67
CA ARG A 159 7.10 -5.93 -4.75
C ARG A 159 8.46 -5.86 -4.09
N THR A 160 9.09 -7.01 -3.85
CA THR A 160 10.52 -7.06 -4.06
C THR A 160 10.68 -6.55 -5.49
N SER A 161 11.13 -5.31 -5.65
CA SER A 161 11.89 -5.01 -6.83
C SER A 161 12.97 -6.08 -6.82
N THR A 162 12.82 -7.10 -7.68
CA THR A 162 14.00 -7.75 -8.22
C THR A 162 14.89 -6.58 -8.57
N HIS A 163 16.00 -6.48 -7.86
CA HIS A 163 17.13 -5.69 -8.26
C HIS A 163 17.55 -6.36 -9.58
N SER A 164 16.84 -6.03 -10.66
CA SER A 164 17.38 -6.16 -12.00
C SER A 164 18.57 -5.26 -11.93
N SER A 165 19.74 -5.87 -11.80
CA SER A 165 21.01 -5.23 -12.08
C SER A 165 20.80 -4.24 -13.22
N PRO A 166 21.31 -3.00 -13.12
CA PRO A 166 21.24 -2.09 -14.24
C PRO A 166 21.75 -2.86 -15.47
N PRO A 167 21.07 -2.77 -16.63
CA PRO A 167 21.58 -3.41 -17.83
C PRO A 167 23.03 -2.94 -17.99
N THR A 168 23.96 -3.90 -18.01
CA THR A 168 25.37 -3.65 -18.26
C THR A 168 25.44 -2.69 -19.44
N PRO A 169 26.03 -1.48 -19.28
CA PRO A 169 26.11 -0.54 -20.38
C PRO A 169 26.83 -1.23 -21.53
N LEU A 170 26.16 -1.32 -22.68
CA LEU A 170 26.77 -1.80 -23.91
C LEU A 170 28.09 -1.04 -24.10
N PRO A 171 29.20 -1.73 -24.45
CA PRO A 171 30.47 -1.07 -24.67
C PRO A 171 30.29 -0.01 -25.75
N ARG A 172 30.59 1.25 -25.41
CA ARG A 172 30.60 2.34 -26.39
C ARG A 172 31.56 1.94 -27.53
N PRO A 173 31.16 2.08 -28.80
CA PRO A 173 32.09 1.92 -29.90
C PRO A 173 33.25 2.90 -29.72
N GLN A 174 34.46 2.35 -29.62
CA GLN A 174 35.69 3.14 -29.54
C GLN A 174 35.81 3.99 -30.81
N PRO A 175 36.12 5.30 -30.71
CA PRO A 175 36.43 6.11 -31.87
C PRO A 175 37.67 5.55 -32.55
N ARG A 176 37.57 5.29 -33.86
CA ARG A 176 38.70 4.87 -34.69
C ARG A 176 39.82 5.91 -34.60
N PRO A 177 41.09 5.51 -34.49
CA PRO A 177 42.19 6.46 -34.55
C PRO A 177 42.22 7.12 -35.93
N HIS A 178 42.10 8.44 -35.96
CA HIS A 178 42.34 9.24 -37.15
C HIS A 178 43.82 9.11 -37.53
N SER A 179 44.03 8.53 -38.71
CA SER A 179 45.31 8.48 -39.40
C SER A 179 45.86 9.91 -39.58
N THR A 180 47.04 10.16 -39.03
CA THR A 180 47.79 11.40 -39.18
C THR A 180 48.27 11.56 -40.62
N ALA A 181 47.59 12.40 -41.39
CA ALA A 181 48.05 12.80 -42.71
C ALA A 181 48.93 14.07 -42.61
N SER A 182 50.23 13.85 -42.83
CA SER A 182 51.11 14.63 -43.70
C SER A 182 50.96 16.16 -43.69
N THR A 183 51.83 16.85 -42.93
CA THR A 183 52.15 18.26 -43.17
C THR A 183 53.51 18.37 -43.85
N ARG A 184 53.47 18.81 -45.10
CA ARG A 184 54.58 19.07 -46.03
C ARG A 184 55.28 20.38 -45.61
N PRO A 185 56.63 20.47 -45.60
CA PRO A 185 57.30 21.72 -45.26
C PRO A 185 57.26 22.70 -46.43
N ALA A 186 56.82 23.94 -46.15
CA ALA A 186 56.91 25.06 -47.06
C ALA A 186 58.33 25.65 -47.03
N ARG A 187 59.01 25.58 -48.18
CA ARG A 187 60.16 26.42 -48.53
C ARG A 187 59.74 27.89 -48.48
N LEU A 188 60.42 28.71 -47.69
CA LEU A 188 60.50 30.14 -47.95
C LEU A 188 61.95 30.59 -47.92
N ALA A 189 62.36 31.15 -49.06
CA ALA A 189 63.64 31.78 -49.28
C ALA A 189 63.58 33.27 -48.87
N ARG A 190 64.74 33.79 -48.46
CA ARG A 190 65.30 35.15 -48.68
C ARG A 190 65.69 35.94 -47.43
N ARG A 191 66.77 36.71 -47.67
CA ARG A 191 67.50 37.71 -46.86
C ARG A 191 68.61 37.03 -46.05
N THR A 192 69.89 37.28 -46.32
CA THR A 192 70.59 38.50 -46.78
C THR A 192 71.81 38.16 -47.61
#